data_AF-A0A3A8F6P8-F1
#
_entry.id   AF-A0A3A8F6P8-F1
#
_cell.length_a   1.000
_cell.length_b   1.000
_cell.length_c   1.000
_cell.angle_alpha   90.00
_cell.angle_beta   90.00
_cell.angle_gamma   90.00
#
_symmetry.space_group_name_H-M   'P 1'
#
loop_
_entity.id
_entity.type
_entity.pdbx_description
1 polymer ?
#
loop_
_entity_poly.entity_id
_entity_poly.type
_entity_poly.pdbx_seq_one_letter_code
_entity_poly.pdbx_strand_id
1 'polypeptide(L)'
;MNYKFFIIPCVFFINACVYSRNDGILVKKIMIDDNQNVGMVFLSNVNYREKKGSEVGSYIYCEPSKLVDEKSNLFPDAEKKSITGVIDTVNIINENLYSYNVFLEKNIHYDLFEYGSIYTCQRFTGSMSWFLKKSEKFKINLLINNSL
;
A
#
# COMPACT_ATOMS: atom_id res chain seq x y z
N MET A 1 37.55 -21.09 40.08
CA MET A 1 36.50 -20.04 40.01
C MET A 1 36.06 -19.93 38.56
N ASN A 2 34.93 -20.54 38.20
CA ASN A 2 34.38 -20.55 36.84
C ASN A 2 32.88 -20.32 36.94
N TYR A 3 32.43 -19.14 36.52
CA TYR A 3 31.02 -18.90 36.18
C TYR A 3 30.99 -18.50 34.71
N LYS A 4 30.40 -19.33 33.87
CA LYS A 4 29.88 -18.90 32.57
C LYS A 4 28.44 -19.35 32.49
N PHE A 5 27.56 -18.47 32.95
CA PHE A 5 26.14 -18.48 32.62
C PHE A 5 26.02 -18.22 31.12
N PHE A 6 25.61 -19.24 30.37
CA PHE A 6 25.23 -19.09 28.98
C PHE A 6 23.74 -18.72 28.96
N ILE A 7 23.45 -17.42 28.98
CA ILE A 7 22.10 -16.91 28.71
C ILE A 7 21.89 -17.06 27.20
N ILE A 8 21.18 -18.10 26.79
CA ILE A 8 20.65 -18.21 25.42
C ILE A 8 19.48 -17.24 25.34
N PRO A 9 19.50 -16.23 24.46
CA PRO A 9 18.34 -15.38 24.29
C PRO A 9 17.25 -16.22 23.65
N CYS A 10 16.11 -16.33 24.33
CA CYS A 10 14.86 -16.81 23.78
C CYS A 10 14.64 -16.10 22.44
N VAL A 11 14.79 -16.83 21.34
CA VAL A 11 14.37 -16.37 20.03
C VAL A 11 12.85 -16.33 20.08
N PHE A 12 12.32 -15.17 20.45
CA PHE A 12 10.93 -14.82 20.25
C PHE A 12 10.71 -14.74 18.73
N PHE A 13 10.40 -15.87 18.12
CA PHE A 13 9.65 -15.87 16.86
C PHE A 13 8.24 -15.40 17.20
N ILE A 14 8.07 -14.07 17.31
CA ILE A 14 6.73 -13.49 17.37
C ILE A 14 6.13 -13.73 15.98
N ASN A 15 5.08 -14.54 15.96
CA ASN A 15 4.18 -14.76 14.84
C ASN A 15 3.95 -13.46 14.06
N ALA A 16 4.50 -13.36 12.85
CA ALA A 16 4.03 -12.41 11.84
C ALA A 16 2.71 -12.94 11.25
N CYS A 17 1.68 -13.05 12.09
CA CYS A 17 0.31 -13.21 11.61
C CYS A 17 -0.12 -11.84 11.07
N VAL A 18 0.30 -11.53 9.85
CA VAL A 18 -0.11 -10.27 9.22
C VAL A 18 -1.49 -10.49 8.62
N TYR A 19 -2.50 -10.12 9.40
CA TYR A 19 -3.88 -10.07 8.96
C TYR A 19 -4.00 -9.18 7.72
N SER A 20 -4.28 -9.76 6.55
CA SER A 20 -4.78 -9.00 5.41
C SER A 20 -6.22 -8.63 5.71
N ARG A 21 -6.44 -7.35 6.06
CA ARG A 21 -7.79 -6.83 6.22
C ARG A 21 -8.38 -6.62 4.84
N ASN A 22 -9.61 -7.09 4.61
CA ASN A 22 -10.36 -6.75 3.41
C ASN A 22 -10.94 -5.35 3.60
N ASP A 23 -10.28 -4.36 3.04
CA ASP A 23 -10.67 -2.95 3.13
C ASP A 23 -11.73 -2.58 2.07
N GLY A 24 -12.05 -3.50 1.15
CA GLY A 24 -13.03 -3.30 0.11
C GLY A 24 -12.61 -2.21 -0.89
N ILE A 25 -11.32 -2.15 -1.21
CA ILE A 25 -10.78 -1.12 -2.10
C ILE A 25 -11.31 -1.34 -3.51
N LEU A 26 -12.06 -0.36 -4.04
CA LEU A 26 -12.60 -0.37 -5.39
C LEU A 26 -12.10 0.85 -6.17
N VAL A 27 -11.19 0.62 -7.11
CA VAL A 27 -10.64 1.67 -7.96
C VAL A 27 -11.67 2.10 -8.99
N LYS A 28 -12.00 3.39 -9.00
CA LYS A 28 -13.00 4.00 -9.87
C LYS A 28 -12.40 4.67 -11.08
N LYS A 29 -11.26 5.36 -10.91
CA LYS A 29 -10.63 6.11 -11.99
C LYS A 29 -9.12 6.09 -11.84
N ILE A 30 -8.42 6.03 -12.96
CA ILE A 30 -6.97 6.17 -13.07
C ILE A 30 -6.72 7.22 -14.14
N MET A 31 -5.80 8.14 -13.89
CA MET A 31 -5.38 9.20 -14.79
C MET A 31 -3.86 9.23 -14.79
N ILE A 32 -3.26 9.48 -15.94
CA ILE A 32 -1.80 9.57 -16.10
C ILE A 32 -1.52 10.90 -16.75
N ASP A 33 -0.64 11.70 -16.15
CA ASP A 33 -0.21 12.97 -16.71
C ASP A 33 0.96 12.80 -17.70
N ASP A 34 1.36 13.88 -18.35
CA ASP A 34 2.46 13.89 -19.33
C ASP A 34 3.82 13.52 -18.70
N ASN A 35 3.95 13.67 -17.37
CA ASN A 35 5.14 13.30 -16.60
C ASN A 35 5.08 11.84 -16.11
N GLN A 36 4.06 11.09 -16.52
CA GLN A 36 3.78 9.72 -16.08
C GLN A 36 3.56 9.58 -14.56
N ASN A 37 3.02 10.61 -13.92
CA ASN A 37 2.48 10.49 -12.57
C ASN A 37 1.07 9.89 -12.64
N VAL A 38 0.67 9.14 -11.61
CA VAL A 38 -0.59 8.40 -11.63
C VAL A 38 -1.57 8.98 -10.61
N GLY A 39 -2.61 9.64 -11.10
CA GLY A 39 -3.77 10.02 -10.27
C GLY A 39 -4.76 8.85 -10.17
N MET A 40 -5.22 8.53 -8.97
CA MET A 40 -6.16 7.45 -8.73
C MET A 40 -7.32 7.92 -7.85
N VAL A 41 -8.55 7.56 -8.25
CA VAL A 41 -9.75 7.70 -7.44
C VAL A 41 -10.23 6.31 -7.04
N PHE A 42 -10.40 6.06 -5.75
CA PHE A 42 -10.90 4.78 -5.26
C PHE A 42 -11.89 4.96 -4.11
N LEU A 43 -12.72 3.94 -3.92
CA LEU A 43 -13.63 3.82 -2.79
C LEU A 43 -13.10 2.79 -1.79
N SER A 44 -13.37 3.00 -0.51
CA SER A 44 -13.10 2.01 0.54
C SER A 44 -14.17 2.09 1.62
N ASN A 45 -14.39 0.95 2.28
CA ASN A 45 -15.24 0.87 3.47
C ASN A 45 -14.49 1.27 4.75
N VAL A 46 -13.21 1.66 4.63
CA VAL A 46 -12.36 2.09 5.73
C VAL A 46 -12.12 3.59 5.63
N ASN A 47 -12.28 4.28 6.76
CA ASN A 47 -11.87 5.66 6.91
C ASN A 47 -10.36 5.73 7.24
N TYR A 48 -9.52 5.97 6.24
CA TYR A 48 -8.06 6.06 6.40
C TYR A 48 -7.60 7.39 7.01
N ARG A 49 -8.51 8.38 7.15
CA ARG A 49 -8.24 9.63 7.86
C ARG A 49 -8.36 9.46 9.38
N GLU A 50 -9.26 8.59 9.83
CA GLU A 50 -9.38 8.25 11.24
C GLU A 50 -8.16 7.46 11.71
N LYS A 51 -7.28 8.14 12.45
CA LYS A 51 -6.14 7.50 13.09
C LYS A 51 -6.60 6.89 14.42
N LYS A 52 -6.49 5.57 14.56
CA LYS A 52 -6.78 4.87 15.83
C LYS A 52 -5.49 4.60 16.60
N GLY A 53 -5.41 5.15 17.82
CA GLY A 53 -4.26 4.94 18.70
C GLY A 53 -2.97 5.53 18.14
N SER A 54 -2.02 4.66 17.78
CA SER A 54 -0.66 5.02 17.37
C SER A 54 -0.44 5.15 15.86
N GLU A 55 -1.52 5.17 15.06
CA GLU A 55 -1.43 5.28 13.60
C GLU A 55 -0.96 6.67 13.16
N VAL A 56 -0.02 6.72 12.21
CA VAL A 56 0.61 7.96 11.75
C VAL A 56 0.11 8.42 10.39
N GLY A 57 -0.20 7.50 9.47
CA GLY A 57 -0.70 7.81 8.13
C GLY A 57 -0.88 6.57 7.27
N SER A 58 -1.67 6.69 6.21
CA SER A 58 -1.93 5.63 5.24
C SER A 58 -1.40 6.00 3.86
N TYR A 59 -0.91 5.02 3.11
CA TYR A 59 -0.41 5.19 1.75
C TYR A 59 -0.69 3.95 0.91
N ILE A 60 -0.65 4.11 -0.41
CA ILE A 60 -0.74 3.02 -1.38
C ILE A 60 0.62 2.83 -2.00
N TYR A 61 1.04 1.57 -2.10
CA TYR A 61 2.27 1.17 -2.75
C TYR A 61 1.94 0.15 -3.83
N CYS A 62 2.44 0.36 -5.04
CA CYS A 62 2.20 -0.51 -6.18
C CYS A 62 3.51 -0.85 -6.90
N GLU A 63 3.66 -2.12 -7.26
CA GLU A 63 4.75 -2.62 -8.12
C GLU A 63 4.15 -3.16 -9.44
N PRO A 64 4.89 -3.11 -10.56
CA PRO A 64 4.46 -3.77 -11.79
C PRO A 64 4.15 -5.24 -11.52
N SER A 65 2.96 -5.72 -11.90
CA SER A 65 2.50 -7.06 -11.53
C SER A 65 3.43 -8.18 -12.01
N LYS A 66 4.19 -7.96 -13.09
CA LYS A 66 5.19 -8.91 -13.59
C LYS A 66 6.37 -9.12 -12.62
N LEU A 67 6.64 -8.17 -11.74
CA LEU A 67 7.73 -8.21 -10.77
C LEU A 67 7.28 -8.71 -9.39
N VAL A 68 5.98 -8.88 -9.20
CA VAL A 68 5.38 -9.24 -7.91
C VAL A 68 5.20 -10.75 -7.80
N ASP A 69 5.72 -11.34 -6.74
CA ASP A 69 5.31 -12.67 -6.32
C ASP A 69 3.92 -12.58 -5.66
N GLU A 70 2.94 -13.25 -6.27
CA GLU A 70 1.55 -13.24 -5.81
C GLU A 70 1.39 -13.84 -4.41
N LYS A 71 2.29 -14.75 -3.99
CA LYS A 71 2.21 -15.44 -2.69
C LYS A 71 2.71 -14.59 -1.50
N SER A 72 3.59 -13.64 -1.75
CA SER A 72 4.17 -12.77 -0.72
C SER A 72 3.42 -11.44 -0.64
N ASN A 73 3.57 -10.68 0.45
CA ASN A 73 3.01 -9.32 0.49
C ASN A 73 3.92 -8.35 -0.26
N LEU A 74 3.40 -7.17 -0.60
CA LEU A 74 4.28 -6.10 -1.03
C LEU A 74 5.12 -5.62 0.15
N PHE A 75 6.35 -5.23 -0.15
CA PHE A 75 7.29 -4.66 0.81
C PHE A 75 7.77 -3.33 0.24
N PRO A 76 7.22 -2.21 0.76
CA PRO A 76 7.59 -0.87 0.33
C PRO A 76 9.10 -0.65 0.46
N ASP A 77 9.73 -0.32 -0.66
CA ASP A 77 11.17 -0.14 -0.78
C ASP A 77 11.42 1.04 -1.74
N ALA A 78 12.32 1.94 -1.35
CA ALA A 78 12.64 3.13 -2.12
C ALA A 78 13.44 2.82 -3.39
N GLU A 79 14.11 1.67 -3.45
CA GLU A 79 14.97 1.31 -4.59
C GLU A 79 14.22 0.52 -5.68
N LYS A 80 12.97 0.15 -5.43
CA LYS A 80 12.17 -0.63 -6.37
C LYS A 80 11.44 0.22 -7.39
N LYS A 81 11.34 -0.30 -8.63
CA LYS A 81 10.40 0.19 -9.64
C LYS A 81 8.97 0.04 -9.14
N SER A 82 8.45 1.13 -8.60
CA SER A 82 7.17 1.18 -7.90
C SER A 82 6.61 2.59 -7.95
N ILE A 83 5.30 2.69 -7.71
CA ILE A 83 4.61 3.95 -7.51
C ILE A 83 3.97 3.98 -6.12
N THR A 84 4.09 5.09 -5.42
CA THR A 84 3.61 5.27 -4.04
C THR A 84 2.86 6.59 -3.91
N GLY A 85 1.79 6.61 -3.13
CA GLY A 85 1.07 7.85 -2.84
C GLY A 85 0.41 7.83 -1.48
N VAL A 86 0.44 8.98 -0.80
CA VAL A 86 -0.18 9.17 0.52
C VAL A 86 -1.69 9.29 0.38
N ILE A 87 -2.43 8.68 1.30
CA ILE A 87 -3.88 8.85 1.44
C ILE A 87 -4.11 9.95 2.48
N ASP A 88 -4.44 11.15 2.02
CA ASP A 88 -4.63 12.33 2.87
C ASP A 88 -6.05 12.92 2.78
N THR A 89 -6.65 12.89 1.60
CA THR A 89 -7.89 13.60 1.28
C THR A 89 -9.05 12.61 1.17
N VAL A 90 -10.12 12.86 1.94
CA VAL A 90 -11.31 12.00 1.96
C VAL A 90 -12.58 12.80 1.67
N ASN A 91 -13.39 12.27 0.76
CA ASN A 91 -14.78 12.67 0.57
C ASN A 91 -15.67 11.57 1.16
N ILE A 92 -16.51 11.93 2.13
CA ILE A 92 -17.46 11.00 2.75
C ILE A 92 -18.66 10.86 1.81
N ILE A 93 -18.89 9.67 1.27
CA ILE A 93 -20.09 9.38 0.46
C ILE A 93 -21.26 9.05 1.40
N ASN A 94 -21.01 8.19 2.39
CA ASN A 94 -21.92 7.89 3.49
C ASN A 94 -21.13 7.34 4.69
N GLU A 95 -21.82 6.96 5.78
CA GLU A 95 -21.21 6.48 7.04
C GLU A 95 -20.24 5.29 6.87
N ASN A 96 -20.39 4.50 5.80
CA ASN A 96 -19.63 3.28 5.57
C ASN A 96 -18.85 3.28 4.24
N LEU A 97 -18.81 4.39 3.51
CA LEU A 97 -18.19 4.46 2.19
C LEU A 97 -17.46 5.80 1.99
N TYR A 98 -16.17 5.70 1.72
CA TYR A 98 -15.25 6.82 1.62
C TYR A 98 -14.61 6.84 0.23
N SER A 99 -14.51 8.02 -0.36
CA SER A 99 -13.84 8.25 -1.63
C SER A 99 -12.53 9.00 -1.41
N TYR A 100 -11.48 8.54 -2.07
CA TYR A 100 -10.14 9.12 -1.97
C TYR A 100 -9.61 9.44 -3.35
N ASN A 101 -8.97 10.60 -3.45
CA ASN A 101 -8.14 10.97 -4.58
C ASN A 101 -6.69 10.88 -4.11
N VAL A 102 -5.88 10.08 -4.80
CA VAL A 102 -4.47 9.87 -4.45
C VAL A 102 -3.61 10.13 -5.67
N PHE A 103 -2.50 10.82 -5.44
CA PHE A 103 -1.45 11.00 -6.43
C PHE A 103 -0.32 10.02 -6.10
N LEU A 104 0.01 9.13 -7.05
CA LEU A 104 1.05 8.13 -6.91
C LEU A 104 2.27 8.56 -7.74
N GLU A 105 3.40 8.68 -7.07
CA GLU A 105 4.69 9.09 -7.62
C GLU A 105 5.62 7.90 -7.74
N LYS A 106 6.52 7.94 -8.73
CA LYS A 106 7.53 6.89 -8.93
C LYS A 106 8.60 6.98 -7.83
N ASN A 107 8.91 5.87 -7.17
CA ASN A 107 9.97 5.84 -6.15
C ASN A 107 11.36 6.04 -6.75
N ILE A 108 11.57 5.55 -7.98
CA ILE A 108 12.80 5.76 -8.76
C ILE A 108 12.44 6.27 -10.17
N HIS A 109 13.43 6.76 -10.92
CA HIS A 109 13.19 7.15 -12.31
C HIS A 109 13.14 5.92 -13.22
N TYR A 110 12.00 5.70 -13.89
CA TYR A 110 11.80 4.67 -14.92
C TYR A 110 10.61 5.02 -15.82
N ASP A 111 10.49 4.32 -16.96
CA ASP A 111 9.30 4.38 -17.82
C ASP A 111 8.18 3.53 -17.21
N LEU A 112 7.05 4.18 -16.91
CA LEU A 112 5.90 3.58 -16.24
C LEU A 112 5.33 2.34 -16.98
N PHE A 113 5.55 2.22 -18.29
CA PHE A 113 5.02 1.12 -19.09
C PHE A 113 6.04 0.04 -19.46
N GLU A 114 7.31 0.19 -19.04
CA GLU A 114 8.42 -0.74 -19.36
C GLU A 114 8.07 -2.21 -18.99
N TYR A 115 7.39 -2.41 -17.87
CA TYR A 115 7.01 -3.74 -17.35
C TYR A 115 5.53 -4.07 -17.53
N GLY A 116 4.84 -3.34 -18.40
CA GLY A 116 3.41 -3.47 -18.68
C GLY A 116 2.53 -2.53 -17.86
N SER A 117 1.24 -2.53 -18.18
CA SER A 117 0.27 -1.59 -17.63
C SER A 117 -0.45 -2.06 -16.37
N ILE A 118 -0.23 -3.30 -15.93
CA ILE A 118 -0.91 -3.88 -14.78
C ILE A 118 0.02 -3.78 -13.59
N TYR A 119 -0.47 -3.16 -12.52
CA TYR A 119 0.24 -2.97 -11.27
C TYR A 119 -0.51 -3.66 -10.14
N THR A 120 0.24 -4.36 -9.29
CA THR A 120 -0.28 -4.94 -8.06
C THR A 120 -0.03 -3.95 -6.94
N CYS A 121 -1.09 -3.54 -6.26
CA CYS A 121 -1.10 -2.54 -5.22
C CYS A 121 -1.48 -3.15 -3.87
N GLN A 122 -0.98 -2.53 -2.80
CA GLN A 122 -1.39 -2.81 -1.44
C GLN A 122 -1.35 -1.50 -0.64
N ARG A 123 -2.37 -1.29 0.18
CA ARG A 123 -2.45 -0.13 1.08
C ARG A 123 -1.75 -0.49 2.39
N PHE A 124 -0.99 0.47 2.92
CA PHE A 124 -0.25 0.37 4.16
C PHE A 124 -0.64 1.51 5.10
N THR A 125 -0.67 1.23 6.40
CA THR A 125 -0.90 2.24 7.45
C THR A 125 0.21 2.10 8.46
N GLY A 126 1.01 3.16 8.59
CA GLY A 126 2.10 3.26 9.55
C GLY A 126 1.57 3.37 10.98
N SER A 127 2.28 2.77 11.92
CA SER A 127 2.03 2.89 13.36
C SER A 127 3.35 3.15 14.09
N MET A 128 3.32 3.92 15.18
CA MET A 128 4.48 4.12 16.06
C MET A 128 4.99 2.81 16.69
N SER A 129 4.16 1.76 16.72
CA SER A 129 4.50 0.43 17.24
C SER A 129 5.32 -0.46 16.28
N TRP A 130 5.93 0.11 15.23
CA TRP A 130 6.73 -0.58 14.20
C TRP A 130 5.96 -1.60 13.33
N PHE A 131 4.70 -1.89 13.65
CA PHE A 131 3.85 -2.77 12.83
C PHE A 131 3.11 -1.97 11.75
N LEU A 132 3.31 -2.36 10.48
CA LEU A 132 2.53 -1.87 9.34
C LEU A 132 1.23 -2.66 9.20
N LYS A 133 0.07 -1.99 9.36
CA LYS A 133 -1.21 -2.58 8.97
C LYS A 133 -1.31 -2.55 7.45
N LYS A 134 -1.86 -3.59 6.83
CA LYS A 134 -1.95 -3.68 5.36
C LYS A 134 -3.28 -4.25 4.89
N SER A 135 -3.65 -3.92 3.66
CA SER A 135 -4.91 -4.36 3.04
C SER A 135 -4.70 -5.69 2.33
N GLU A 136 -5.76 -6.24 1.74
CA GLU A 136 -5.68 -7.11 0.59
C GLU A 136 -4.89 -6.46 -0.56
N LYS A 137 -4.28 -7.29 -1.41
CA LYS A 137 -3.74 -6.82 -2.69
C LYS A 137 -4.88 -6.55 -3.65
N PHE A 138 -4.74 -5.52 -4.47
CA PHE A 138 -5.63 -5.23 -5.58
C PHE A 138 -4.82 -4.89 -6.82
N LYS A 139 -5.43 -5.00 -8.00
CA LYS A 139 -4.78 -4.68 -9.27
C LYS A 139 -5.35 -3.41 -9.86
N ILE A 140 -4.48 -2.62 -10.47
CA ILE A 140 -4.85 -1.47 -11.29
C ILE A 140 -4.32 -1.68 -12.70
N ASN A 141 -5.07 -1.21 -13.70
CA ASN A 141 -4.63 -1.21 -15.09
C ASN A 141 -4.51 0.24 -15.57
N LEU A 142 -3.28 0.65 -15.84
CA LEU A 142 -2.91 1.99 -16.24
C LEU A 142 -3.44 2.40 -17.63
N LEU A 143 -3.85 1.44 -18.46
CA LEU A 143 -4.39 1.72 -19.80
C LEU A 143 -5.92 1.86 -19.82
N ILE A 144 -6.61 1.50 -18.74
CA ILE A 144 -8.07 1.59 -18.68
C ILE A 144 -8.46 2.90 -18.00
N ASN A 145 -8.85 3.88 -18.83
CA ASN A 145 -9.60 5.04 -18.37
C ASN A 145 -11.01 4.57 -18.00
N ASN A 146 -11.25 4.26 -16.73
CA ASN A 146 -12.61 4.07 -16.24
C ASN A 146 -13.28 5.44 -16.14
N SER A 147 -13.78 5.93 -17.27
CA SER A 147 -14.73 7.04 -17.34
C SER A 147 -16.14 6.47 -17.14
N LEU A 148 -16.68 6.65 -15.94
CA LEU A 148 -18.11 6.58 -15.66
C LEU A 148 -18.54 7.92 -15.08
#